data_AF-A0A931U200-F1
#
_entry.id   AF-A0A931U200-F1
#
_cell.length_a   1.000
_cell.length_b   1.000
_cell.length_c   1.000
_cell.angle_alpha   90.00
_cell.angle_beta   90.00
_cell.angle_gamma   90.00
#
_symmetry.space_group_name_H-M   'P 1'
#
loop_
_entity.id
_entity.type
_entity.pdbx_description
1 polymer ?
#
loop_
_entity_poly.entity_id
_entity_poly.type
_entity_poly.pdbx_seq_one_letter_code
_entity_poly.pdbx_strand_id
1 'polypeptide(L)' 'MMIIGNVGRDAEMRYTPSGKPTTQFSVATSRRWTGADGEPHEETEWFTVVTW' A
#
# COMPACT_ATOMS: atom_id res chain seq x y z
N MET A 1 7.89 6.21 9.80
CA MET A 1 7.66 5.44 8.55
C MET A 1 7.00 6.36 7.54
N MET A 2 7.45 6.36 6.29
CA MET A 2 6.87 7.15 5.19
C MET A 2 6.69 6.21 4.00
N ILE A 3 5.50 6.20 3.40
CA ILE A 3 5.17 5.39 2.22
C ILE A 3 4.57 6.34 1.19
N ILE A 4 5.06 6.27 -0.04
CA ILE A 4 4.57 7.06 -1.17
C ILE A 4 4.27 6.09 -2.30
N GLY A 5 3.02 6.06 -2.74
CA GLY A 5 2.56 5.11 -3.74
C GLY A 5 1.13 5.40 -4.16
N ASN A 6 0.55 4.49 -4.91
CA ASN A 6 -0.80 4.62 -5.45
C ASN A 6 -1.78 3.78 -4.63
N VAL A 7 -2.98 4.31 -4.41
CA VAL A 7 -4.07 3.54 -3.78
C VAL A 7 -4.57 2.51 -4.79
N GLY A 8 -4.53 1.23 -4.41
CA GLY A 8 -4.87 0.13 -5.32
C GLY A 8 -6.35 -0.27 -5.34
N ARG A 9 -7.14 0.19 -4.37
CA ARG A 9 -8.60 0.03 -4.33
C ARG A 9 -9.23 1.12 -3.49
N ASP A 10 -10.51 1.38 -3.71
CA ASP A 10 -11.28 2.32 -2.89
C ASP A 10 -11.18 1.96 -1.40
N ALA A 11 -11.11 3.00 -0.57
CA ALA A 11 -11.02 2.84 0.87
C ALA A 11 -12.31 2.21 1.42
N GLU A 12 -12.16 1.21 2.28
CA GLU A 12 -13.28 0.53 2.92
C GLU A 12 -13.43 1.02 4.37
N MET A 13 -14.60 1.58 4.68
CA MET A 13 -14.96 2.02 6.03
C MET A 13 -15.74 0.92 6.75
N ARG A 14 -15.32 0.59 7.97
CA ARG A 14 -15.94 -0.40 8.85
C ARG A 14 -16.09 0.17 10.26
N TYR A 15 -16.85 -0.52 11.11
CA TYR A 15 -16.93 -0.23 12.54
C TYR A 15 -16.47 -1.45 13.33
N THR A 16 -15.73 -1.22 14.41
CA THR A 16 -15.42 -2.29 15.36
C THR A 16 -16.66 -2.74 16.13
N PRO A 17 -16.63 -3.89 16.82
CA PRO A 17 -17.71 -4.27 17.74
C PRO A 17 -17.98 -3.23 18.84
N SER A 18 -16.98 -2.42 19.18
CA SER A 18 -17.09 -1.30 20.12
C SER A 18 -17.58 0.02 19.48
N GLY A 19 -17.98 0.00 18.21
CA GLY A 19 -18.54 1.16 17.50
C GLY A 19 -17.50 2.18 17.02
N LYS A 20 -16.20 1.87 17.05
CA LYS A 20 -15.16 2.78 16.55
C LYS A 20 -15.06 2.67 15.03
N PRO A 21 -15.08 3.78 14.29
CA PRO A 21 -14.86 3.75 12.85
C PRO A 21 -13.42 3.32 12.56
N THR A 22 -13.24 2.50 11.53
CA THR A 22 -11.94 2.16 10.98
C THR A 22 -12.01 2.29 9.47
N THR A 23 -10.94 2.75 8.84
CA THR A 23 -10.84 2.80 7.38
C THR A 23 -9.61 2.03 6.92
N GLN A 24 -9.79 1.14 5.95
CA GLN A 24 -8.72 0.31 5.41
C GLN A 24 -8.54 0.57 3.91
N PHE A 25 -7.29 0.67 3.46
CA PHE A 25 -6.94 0.75 2.05
C PHE A 25 -5.56 0.15 1.79
N SER A 26 -5.28 -0.20 0.54
CA SER A 26 -3.97 -0.74 0.12
C SER A 26 -3.20 0.27 -0.73
N VAL A 27 -1.91 0.45 -0.46
CA VAL A 27 -1.00 1.31 -1.21
C VAL A 27 0.05 0.46 -1.93
N ALA A 28 0.15 0.63 -3.25
CA ALA A 28 1.18 0.02 -4.09
C ALA A 28 2.36 0.98 -4.25
N THR A 29 3.56 0.54 -3.88
CA THR A 29 4.81 1.27 -4.07
C THR A 29 5.70 0.47 -5.01
N SER A 30 6.04 1.04 -6.17
CA SER A 30 6.88 0.37 -7.15
C SER A 30 8.28 0.96 -7.15
N ARG A 31 9.30 0.10 -7.18
CA ARG A 31 10.69 0.48 -7.36
C ARG A 31 11.22 -0.14 -8.64
N ARG A 32 11.96 0.65 -9.42
CA ARG A 32 12.64 0.20 -10.63
C ARG A 32 14.14 0.40 -10.46
N TRP A 33 14.92 -0.61 -10.78
CA TRP A 33 16.38 -0.56 -10.72
C TRP A 33 16.98 -1.41 -11.84
N THR A 34 18.23 -1.13 -12.20
CA THR A 34 18.98 -1.98 -13.14
C THR A 34 19.83 -2.95 -12.36
N GLY A 35 19.74 -4.24 -12.69
CA GLY A 35 20.52 -5.31 -12.09
C GLY A 35 21.99 -5.27 -12.52
N ALA A 36 22.82 -6.08 -11.86
CA ALA A 36 24.23 -6.21 -12.23
C ALA A 36 24.44 -6.88 -13.61
N ASP A 37 23.41 -7.57 -14.10
CA ASP A 37 23.29 -8.14 -15.44
C ASP A 37 22.92 -7.11 -16.52
N GLY A 38 22.58 -5.87 -16.12
CA GLY A 38 22.17 -4.80 -17.03
C GLY A 38 20.67 -4.79 -17.35
N GLU A 39 19.90 -5.75 -16.82
CA GLU A 39 18.47 -5.84 -17.08
C GLU A 39 17.66 -4.91 -16.15
N PRO A 40 16.60 -4.25 -16.65
CA PRO A 40 15.71 -3.46 -15.82
C PRO A 40 14.78 -4.38 -15.00
N HIS A 41 14.83 -4.24 -13.69
CA HIS A 41 13.92 -4.89 -12.76
C HIS A 41 12.88 -3.89 -12.24
N GLU A 42 11.67 -4.38 -12.02
CA GLU A 42 10.59 -3.65 -11.39
C GLU A 42 9.94 -4.53 -10.33
N GLU A 43 9.77 -4.00 -9.13
CA GLU A 43 9.12 -4.69 -8.02
C GLU A 43 8.08 -3.77 -7.41
N THR A 44 6.90 -4.32 -7.16
CA THR A 44 5.80 -3.61 -6.49
C THR A 44 5.54 -4.21 -5.14
N GLU A 45 5.68 -3.39 -4.11
CA GLU A 45 5.36 -3.72 -2.73
C GLU A 45 3.97 -3.18 -2.38
N TRP A 46 3.19 -3.99 -1.65
CA TRP A 46 1.82 -3.67 -1.27
C TRP A 46 1.69 -3.53 0.24
N PHE A 47 1.21 -2.36 0.67
CA PHE A 47 1.01 -2.03 2.08
C PHE A 47 -0.48 -1.94 2.39
N THR A 48 -0.94 -2.64 3.43
CA THR A 48 -2.29 -2.45 3.97
C THR A 48 -2.25 -1.40 5.06
N VAL A 49 -2.95 -0.29 4.86
CA VAL A 49 -3.06 0.81 5.83
C VAL A 49 -4.41 0.71 6.53
N VAL A 50 -4.40 0.81 7.86
CA VAL A 50 -5.60 0.87 8.69
C VAL A 50 -5.54 2.14 9.53
N THR A 51 -6.57 2.98 9.42
CA THR A 51 -6.73 4.22 10.19
C THR A 51 -7.91 4.09 11.15
N TRP A 52 -7.83 4.83 12.27
CA TRP A 52 -8.77 4.81 13.40
C TRP A 52 -9.22 6.21 13.75
#